data_AF-A0A942DN44-F1
#
_entry.id   AF-A0A942DN44-F1
#
_cell.length_a   1.000
_cell.length_b   1.000
_cell.length_c   1.000
_cell.angle_alpha   90.00
_cell.angle_beta   90.00
_cell.angle_gamma   90.00
#
_symmetry.space_group_name_H-M   'P 1'
#
loop_
_entity.id
_entity.type
_entity.pdbx_description
1 polymer ?
#
loop_
_entity_poly.entity_id
_entity_poly.type
_entity_poly.pdbx_seq_one_letter_code
_entity_poly.pdbx_strand_id
1 'polypeptide(L)'
;MTANSKVPVYSMNAPAYVNGVDFSDHRNYWTYDWPAVMITDTAMMRNKAYHTEADTPDRLDYTKMSEVVKGIYGAVIAMLSQD
;
A
#
# COMPACT_ATOMS: atom_id res chain seq x y z
N MET A 1 -3.10 11.38 -8.27
CA MET A 1 -4.48 10.92 -8.50
C MET A 1 -5.37 11.45 -7.37
N THR A 2 -6.24 12.42 -7.63
CA THR A 2 -6.97 13.17 -6.59
C THR A 2 -8.48 13.19 -6.86
N ALA A 3 -9.08 12.04 -7.13
CA ALA A 3 -10.55 11.96 -7.18
C ALA A 3 -11.17 11.54 -5.83
N ASN A 4 -10.51 10.66 -5.05
CA ASN A 4 -11.19 9.95 -3.94
C ASN A 4 -10.39 9.82 -2.63
N SER A 5 -9.25 10.49 -2.48
CA SER A 5 -8.43 10.40 -1.25
C SER A 5 -7.56 11.64 -1.06
N LYS A 6 -7.35 12.03 0.20
CA LYS A 6 -6.49 13.16 0.60
C LYS A 6 -5.06 12.76 0.93
N VAL A 7 -4.73 11.47 0.99
CA VAL A 7 -3.33 11.06 1.22
C VAL A 7 -2.50 11.25 -0.06
N PRO A 8 -1.30 11.85 0.03
CA PRO A 8 -0.37 11.87 -1.10
C PRO A 8 0.01 10.45 -1.51
N VAL A 9 -0.09 10.15 -2.80
CA VAL A 9 0.27 8.85 -3.37
C VAL A 9 1.39 9.04 -4.38
N TYR A 10 2.44 8.24 -4.23
CA TYR A 10 3.57 8.16 -5.13
C TYR A 10 3.69 6.73 -5.63
N SER A 11 3.93 6.56 -6.94
CA SER A 11 4.17 5.26 -7.54
C SER A 11 5.66 5.04 -7.78
N MET A 12 6.08 3.80 -7.68
CA MET A 12 7.44 3.36 -7.99
C MET A 12 7.36 1.99 -8.66
N ASN A 13 8.12 1.82 -9.75
CA ASN A 13 8.45 0.53 -10.31
C ASN A 13 9.97 0.36 -10.15
N ALA A 14 10.39 -0.70 -9.48
CA ALA A 14 11.79 -0.92 -9.15
C ALA A 14 12.13 -2.42 -9.16
N PRO A 15 13.39 -2.79 -9.44
CA PRO A 15 13.84 -4.18 -9.40
C PRO A 15 13.73 -4.80 -8.00
N ALA A 16 13.50 -6.11 -7.91
CA ALA A 16 13.34 -6.84 -6.65
C ALA A 16 14.57 -6.79 -5.71
N TYR A 17 15.75 -6.39 -6.20
CA TYR A 17 16.92 -6.17 -5.32
C TYR A 17 16.83 -4.88 -4.49
N VAL A 18 15.91 -3.97 -4.83
CA VAL A 18 15.67 -2.78 -4.01
C VAL A 18 15.00 -3.25 -2.71
N ASN A 19 15.53 -2.80 -1.57
CA ASN A 19 15.01 -3.26 -0.29
C ASN A 19 13.55 -2.79 -0.10
N GLY A 20 12.67 -3.69 0.33
CA GLY A 20 11.27 -3.36 0.65
C GLY A 20 10.28 -3.49 -0.50
N VAL A 21 10.69 -3.55 -1.76
CA VAL A 21 9.73 -3.58 -2.89
C VAL A 21 9.06 -4.94 -3.10
N ASP A 22 9.62 -6.02 -2.55
CA ASP A 22 9.12 -7.38 -2.70
C ASP A 22 8.78 -8.05 -1.35
N PHE A 23 8.62 -7.27 -0.28
CA PHE A 23 8.45 -7.77 1.10
C PHE A 23 7.01 -8.13 1.49
N SER A 24 6.08 -8.22 0.54
CA SER A 24 4.67 -8.54 0.80
C SER A 24 4.11 -9.50 -0.25
N ASP A 25 2.87 -9.93 -0.04
CA ASP A 25 2.25 -11.04 -0.78
C ASP A 25 2.09 -10.78 -2.28
N HIS A 26 2.09 -9.52 -2.71
CA HIS A 26 2.05 -9.14 -4.13
C HIS A 26 3.19 -9.78 -4.93
N ARG A 27 4.35 -10.03 -4.29
CA ARG A 27 5.47 -10.76 -4.87
C ARG A 27 5.07 -12.15 -5.39
N ASN A 28 4.18 -12.85 -4.69
CA ASN A 28 3.78 -14.21 -5.08
C ASN A 28 3.02 -14.21 -6.41
N TYR A 29 2.22 -13.17 -6.67
CA TYR A 29 1.47 -13.01 -7.92
C TYR A 29 2.40 -12.77 -9.11
N TRP A 30 3.49 -12.03 -8.91
CA TRP A 30 4.49 -11.79 -9.95
C TRP A 30 5.15 -13.07 -10.46
N THR A 31 5.20 -14.15 -9.67
CA THR A 31 5.73 -15.45 -10.13
C THR A 31 4.87 -16.13 -11.20
N TYR A 32 3.61 -15.69 -11.34
CA TYR A 32 2.65 -16.18 -12.32
C TYR A 32 2.32 -15.13 -13.40
N ASP A 33 3.16 -14.09 -13.53
CA ASP A 33 2.92 -12.95 -14.43
C ASP A 33 1.58 -12.23 -14.18
N TRP A 34 1.04 -12.33 -12.95
CA TRP A 34 -0.19 -11.64 -12.57
C TRP A 34 0.09 -10.21 -12.11
N PRO A 35 -0.64 -9.20 -12.66
CA PRO A 35 -0.50 -7.83 -12.20
C PRO A 35 -0.89 -7.71 -10.72
N ALA A 36 0.06 -7.31 -9.89
CA ALA A 36 -0.15 -7.07 -8.47
C ALA A 36 0.66 -5.85 -8.02
N VAL A 37 0.10 -5.10 -7.07
CA VAL A 37 0.72 -3.91 -6.49
C VAL A 37 0.66 -3.97 -4.97
N MET A 38 1.70 -3.46 -4.33
CA MET A 38 1.71 -3.23 -2.89
C MET A 38 1.35 -1.77 -2.60
N ILE A 39 0.36 -1.55 -1.75
CA ILE A 39 0.05 -0.22 -1.19
C ILE A 39 0.64 -0.19 0.21
N THR A 40 1.61 0.68 0.45
CA THR A 40 2.33 0.72 1.73
C THR A 40 2.77 2.14 2.08
N ASP A 41 2.85 2.40 3.38
CA ASP A 41 3.60 3.51 3.96
C ASP A 41 4.95 3.01 4.50
N THR A 42 5.64 2.15 3.75
CA THR A 42 7.01 1.68 4.02
C THR A 42 7.22 0.90 5.33
N ALA A 43 6.17 0.46 6.02
CA ALA A 43 6.19 -0.46 7.16
C ALA A 43 7.39 -0.24 8.12
N MET A 44 8.34 -1.18 8.16
CA MET A 44 9.51 -1.17 9.05
C MET A 44 10.43 0.06 8.89
N MET A 45 10.42 0.73 7.74
CA MET A 45 11.24 1.93 7.52
C MET A 45 10.72 3.14 8.30
N ARG A 46 9.43 3.13 8.68
CA ARG A 46 8.76 4.17 9.45
C ARG A 46 8.46 3.73 10.87
N ASN A 47 7.91 2.53 11.02
CA ASN A 47 7.50 1.99 12.32
C ASN A 47 8.69 1.35 13.04
N LYS A 48 9.29 2.10 13.97
CA LYS A 48 10.42 1.62 14.79
C LYS A 48 10.05 0.49 15.75
N ALA A 49 8.77 0.19 15.94
CA ALA A 49 8.28 -0.89 16.78
C ALA A 49 7.69 -2.05 15.98
N TYR A 50 7.89 -2.06 14.66
CA TYR A 50 7.45 -3.15 13.79
C TYR A 50 7.88 -4.53 14.33
N HIS A 51 6.96 -5.48 14.36
CA HIS A 51 7.17 -6.83 14.92
C HIS A 51 7.59 -6.85 16.41
N THR A 52 7.12 -5.90 17.20
CA THR A 52 7.27 -5.92 18.66
C THR A 52 5.92 -5.76 19.34
N GLU A 53 5.86 -6.05 20.65
CA GLU A 53 4.67 -5.81 21.47
C GLU A 53 4.25 -4.32 21.52
N ALA A 54 5.17 -3.41 21.18
CA ALA A 54 4.90 -1.99 21.11
C ALA A 54 4.29 -1.55 19.76
N ASP A 55 3.99 -2.47 18.84
CA ASP A 55 3.22 -2.18 17.63
C ASP A 55 1.72 -2.17 17.95
N THR A 56 1.27 -1.08 18.58
CA THR A 56 -0.04 -1.00 19.23
C THR A 56 -1.03 -0.09 18.48
N PRO A 57 -2.36 -0.30 18.64
CA PRO A 57 -3.38 0.45 17.91
C PRO A 57 -3.36 1.98 18.12
N ASP A 58 -2.84 2.47 19.25
CA ASP A 58 -2.70 3.89 19.56
C ASP A 58 -1.64 4.61 18.72
N ARG A 59 -0.78 3.87 18.02
CA ARG A 59 0.26 4.41 17.12
C ARG A 59 -0.24 4.61 15.69
N LEU A 60 -1.47 4.20 15.40
CA LEU A 60 -2.07 4.28 14.08
C LEU A 60 -2.71 5.64 13.82
N ASP A 61 -2.51 6.15 12.61
CA ASP A 61 -3.21 7.34 12.09
C ASP A 61 -4.49 6.89 11.37
N TYR A 62 -5.57 6.71 12.13
CA TYR A 62 -6.86 6.24 11.59
C TYR A 62 -7.46 7.19 10.55
N THR A 63 -7.17 8.48 10.64
CA THR A 63 -7.61 9.44 9.61
C THR A 63 -6.96 9.12 8.28
N LYS A 64 -5.63 8.92 8.24
CA LYS A 64 -4.95 8.51 7.00
C LYS A 64 -5.37 7.13 6.54
N MET A 65 -5.54 6.16 7.44
CA MET A 65 -6.03 4.82 7.08
C MET A 65 -7.41 4.89 6.40
N SER A 66 -8.31 5.74 6.90
CA SER A 66 -9.63 5.94 6.26
C SER A 66 -9.52 6.51 4.84
N GLU A 67 -8.57 7.42 4.60
CA GLU A 67 -8.33 7.99 3.28
C GLU A 67 -7.71 6.98 2.32
N VAL A 68 -6.89 6.03 2.82
CA VAL A 68 -6.39 4.90 2.02
C VAL A 68 -7.55 4.02 1.55
N VAL A 69 -8.49 3.68 2.43
CA VAL A 69 -9.68 2.88 2.07
C VAL A 69 -10.52 3.58 1.00
N LYS A 70 -10.79 4.88 1.15
CA LYS A 70 -11.53 5.66 0.13
C LYS A 70 -10.80 5.68 -1.22
N GLY A 71 -9.48 5.83 -1.20
CA GLY A 71 -8.64 5.81 -2.40
C GLY A 71 -8.71 4.47 -3.13
N ILE A 72 -8.56 3.36 -2.40
CA ILE A 72 -8.65 2.00 -2.97
C ILE A 72 -10.04 1.73 -3.54
N TYR A 73 -11.09 2.03 -2.77
CA TYR A 73 -12.48 1.89 -3.22
C TYR A 73 -12.70 2.64 -4.54
N GLY A 74 -12.31 3.93 -4.58
CA GLY A 74 -12.44 4.74 -5.78
C GLY A 74 -11.66 4.19 -6.98
N ALA A 75 -10.47 3.64 -6.76
CA ALA A 75 -9.66 3.02 -7.81
C ALA A 75 -10.32 1.75 -8.36
N VAL A 76 -10.84 0.88 -7.50
CA VAL A 76 -11.54 -0.35 -7.90
C VAL A 76 -12.80 -0.02 -8.71
N ILE A 77 -13.62 0.93 -8.25
CA ILE A 77 -14.81 1.36 -8.99
C ILE A 77 -14.43 1.92 -10.37
N ALA A 78 -13.37 2.73 -10.46
CA ALA A 78 -12.90 3.28 -11.73
C ALA A 78 -12.34 2.21 -12.69
N MET A 79 -11.79 1.10 -12.17
CA MET A 79 -11.38 -0.05 -12.99
C MET A 79 -12.58 -0.82 -13.53
N LEU A 80 -13.65 -0.94 -12.75
CA LEU A 80 -14.88 -1.61 -13.19
C LEU A 80 -15.67 -0.80 -14.22
N SER A 81 -15.48 0.53 -14.26
CA SER A 81 -16.17 1.43 -15.19
C SER A 81 -15.40 1.70 -16.49
N GLN A 82 -14.26 1.03 -16.70
CA GLN A 82 -13.49 1.12 -17.93
C GLN A 82 -13.73 -0.15 -18.75
N ASP A 83 -14.43 0.00 -19.88
CA ASP A 83 -14.64 -1.04 -20.90
C ASP A 83 -13.35 -1.35 -21.68
#